data_AF-A0A444RBQ0-F1
#
_entry.id   AF-A0A444RBQ0-F1
#
_cell.length_a   1.000
_cell.length_b   1.000
_cell.length_c   1.000
_cell.angle_alpha   90.00
_cell.angle_beta   90.00
_cell.angle_gamma   90.00
#
_symmetry.space_group_name_H-M   'P 1'
#
loop_
_entity.id
_entity.type
_entity.pdbx_description
1 polymer ?
#
loop_
_entity_poly.entity_id
_entity_poly.type
_entity_poly.pdbx_seq_one_letter_code
_entity_poly.pdbx_strand_id
1 'polypeptide(L)'
;APEMSSSELACTRVNWNRVILEGRKPGLTLGIGCETAQFPLPQVGKDLFRDLKRVAQTLDSINGGEAYQKVCDELVACFDNPDLTFSARILRSMIDTGIGGTGKAFAEAYRNLLREEPLEILREEDFVAEREASERRQQEMEAADTEPFAVWLEKHA
;
A
#
# COMPACT_ATOMS: atom_id res chain seq x y z
N ALA A 1 15.75 -12.11 -8.62
CA ALA A 1 15.96 -12.01 -7.16
C ALA A 1 16.53 -13.33 -6.68
N PRO A 2 17.39 -13.37 -5.65
CA PRO A 2 17.79 -14.64 -5.04
C PRO A 2 16.54 -15.39 -4.55
N GLU A 3 16.57 -16.72 -4.61
CA GLU A 3 15.53 -17.54 -3.99
C GLU A 3 15.54 -17.33 -2.48
N MET A 4 14.37 -17.12 -1.88
CA MET A 4 14.22 -17.06 -0.43
C MET A 4 13.69 -18.39 0.08
N SER A 5 14.43 -19.01 0.99
CA SER A 5 13.99 -20.19 1.72
C SER A 5 12.82 -19.86 2.65
N SER A 6 12.06 -20.89 3.04
CA SER A 6 10.99 -20.76 4.03
C SER A 6 11.48 -20.19 5.37
N SER A 7 12.72 -20.53 5.78
CA SER A 7 13.36 -19.96 6.97
C SER A 7 13.64 -18.47 6.81
N GLU A 8 14.15 -18.02 5.66
CA GLU A 8 14.41 -16.59 5.41
C GLU A 8 13.10 -15.78 5.37
N LEU A 9 12.02 -16.33 4.81
CA LEU A 9 10.69 -15.73 4.87
C LEU A 9 10.18 -15.61 6.31
N ALA A 10 10.35 -16.66 7.13
CA ALA A 10 9.98 -16.61 8.54
C ALA A 10 10.79 -15.52 9.30
N CYS A 11 12.10 -15.43 9.03
CA CYS A 11 12.95 -14.40 9.63
C CYS A 11 12.54 -12.98 9.25
N THR A 12 12.27 -12.73 7.96
CA THR A 12 11.82 -11.39 7.50
C THR A 12 10.49 -10.98 8.10
N ARG A 13 9.60 -11.95 8.36
CA ARG A 13 8.31 -11.72 9.05
C ARG A 13 8.47 -11.17 10.46
N VAL A 14 9.56 -11.51 11.16
CA VAL A 14 9.85 -10.96 12.50
C VAL A 14 10.07 -9.45 12.43
N ASN A 15 10.95 -8.99 11.54
CA ASN A 15 11.18 -7.56 11.34
C ASN A 15 9.92 -6.84 10.86
N TRP A 16 9.18 -7.46 9.94
CA TRP A 16 7.90 -6.93 9.46
C TRP A 16 6.93 -6.65 10.62
N ASN A 17 6.73 -7.63 11.51
CA ASN A 17 5.86 -7.47 12.68
C ASN A 17 6.37 -6.41 13.66
N ARG A 18 7.69 -6.34 13.89
CA ARG A 18 8.29 -5.28 14.73
C ARG A 18 7.98 -3.89 14.19
N VAL A 19 8.13 -3.66 12.89
CA VAL A 19 7.89 -2.36 12.27
C VAL A 19 6.40 -2.01 12.23
N ILE A 20 5.51 -2.97 11.97
CA ILE A 20 4.06 -2.70 11.97
C ILE A 20 3.56 -2.29 13.35
N LEU A 21 4.01 -2.96 14.40
CA LEU A 21 3.53 -2.72 15.76
C LEU A 21 4.25 -1.56 16.44
N GLU A 22 5.56 -1.44 16.23
CA GLU A 22 6.43 -0.53 16.98
C GLU A 22 7.26 0.40 16.08
N GLY A 23 6.99 0.51 14.78
CA GLY A 23 7.86 1.21 13.83
C GLY A 23 8.15 2.69 14.14
N ARG A 24 7.32 3.36 14.95
CA ARG A 24 7.54 4.74 15.42
C ARG A 24 8.19 4.84 16.80
N LYS A 25 8.46 3.71 17.47
CA LYS A 25 9.06 3.66 18.81
C LYS A 25 10.55 4.03 18.72
N PRO A 26 11.01 5.06 19.46
CA PRO A 26 12.43 5.38 19.51
C PRO A 26 13.27 4.19 20.00
N GLY A 27 14.41 3.97 19.36
CA GLY A 27 15.34 2.89 19.73
C GLY A 27 14.97 1.49 19.21
N LEU A 28 13.93 1.35 18.37
CA LEU A 28 13.61 0.06 17.75
C LEU A 28 14.79 -0.46 16.91
N THR A 29 15.08 -1.76 17.02
CA THR A 29 16.12 -2.45 16.26
C THR A 29 15.52 -3.52 15.33
N LEU A 30 16.20 -3.77 14.21
CA LEU A 30 15.91 -4.82 13.25
C LEU A 30 16.98 -5.90 13.28
N GLY A 31 16.56 -7.16 13.17
CA GLY A 31 17.46 -8.31 13.06
C GLY A 31 17.92 -8.51 11.61
N ILE A 32 19.23 -8.57 11.36
CA ILE A 32 19.81 -8.88 10.06
C ILE A 32 20.36 -10.31 10.09
N GLY A 33 20.23 -11.04 8.99
CA GLY A 33 20.67 -12.43 8.88
C GLY A 33 19.99 -13.34 9.89
N CYS A 34 18.65 -13.32 9.96
CA CYS A 34 17.87 -14.11 10.94
C CYS A 34 18.27 -13.85 12.41
N GLU A 35 18.32 -12.59 12.83
CA GLU A 35 18.71 -12.14 14.19
C GLU A 35 20.19 -12.34 14.56
N THR A 36 21.06 -12.73 13.63
CA THR A 36 22.51 -12.86 13.92
C THR A 36 23.16 -11.52 14.28
N ALA A 37 22.64 -10.41 13.76
CA ALA A 37 23.01 -9.06 14.16
C ALA A 37 21.77 -8.19 14.33
N GLN A 38 21.87 -7.15 15.16
CA GLN A 38 20.80 -6.17 15.34
C GLN A 38 21.31 -4.76 15.07
N PHE A 39 20.53 -3.99 14.32
CA PHE A 39 20.84 -2.62 13.97
C PHE A 39 19.65 -1.70 14.24
N PRO A 40 19.86 -0.43 14.59
CA PRO A 40 18.78 0.54 14.74
C PRO A 40 17.95 0.67 13.45
N LEU A 41 16.63 0.73 13.58
CA LEU A 41 15.72 0.92 12.45
C LEU A 41 16.09 2.13 11.58
N PRO A 42 16.41 3.32 12.12
CA PRO A 42 16.81 4.47 11.31
C PRO A 42 18.07 4.21 10.47
N GLN A 43 19.04 3.44 11.00
CA GLN A 43 20.25 3.11 10.26
C GLN A 43 19.93 2.22 9.06
N VAL A 44 19.24 1.10 9.31
CA VAL A 44 18.86 0.14 8.25
C VAL A 44 17.99 0.82 7.19
N GLY A 45 17.02 1.64 7.61
CA GLY A 45 16.14 2.38 6.73
C GLY A 45 16.89 3.38 5.84
N LYS A 46 17.76 4.20 6.43
CA LYS A 46 18.57 5.18 5.67
C LYS A 46 19.54 4.50 4.70
N ASP A 47 20.13 3.37 5.08
CA ASP A 47 20.97 2.58 4.19
C ASP A 47 20.18 2.05 3.00
N LEU A 48 19.00 1.47 3.24
CA LEU A 48 18.10 1.01 2.17
C LEU A 48 17.70 2.15 1.23
N PHE A 49 17.30 3.31 1.76
CA PHE A 49 16.87 4.43 0.94
C PHE A 49 18.01 5.08 0.16
N ARG A 50 19.25 5.01 0.66
CA ARG A 50 20.44 5.43 -0.10
C ARG A 50 20.58 4.61 -1.38
N ASP A 51 20.37 3.29 -1.30
CA ASP A 51 20.39 2.42 -2.47
C ASP A 51 19.19 2.64 -3.38
N LEU A 52 17.99 2.80 -2.82
CA LEU A 52 16.80 3.14 -3.60
C LEU A 52 16.95 4.49 -4.34
N LYS A 53 17.62 5.48 -3.74
CA LYS A 53 17.87 6.78 -4.39
C LYS A 53 18.74 6.64 -5.65
N ARG A 54 19.68 5.69 -5.68
CA ARG A 54 20.49 5.39 -6.88
C ARG A 54 19.64 4.80 -8.01
N VAL A 55 18.67 3.95 -7.66
CA VAL A 55 17.69 3.42 -8.62
C VAL A 55 16.78 4.56 -9.10
N ALA A 56 16.29 5.40 -8.19
CA ALA A 56 15.46 6.55 -8.49
C ALA A 56 16.13 7.50 -9.49
N GLN A 57 17.42 7.81 -9.32
CA GLN A 57 18.22 8.60 -10.27
C GLN A 57 18.19 8.02 -11.69
N THR A 58 18.27 6.69 -11.81
CA THR A 58 18.23 6.02 -13.11
C THR A 58 16.85 6.16 -13.75
N LEU A 59 15.78 5.92 -12.99
CA LEU A 59 14.40 6.05 -13.47
C LEU A 59 14.08 7.50 -13.87
N ASP A 60 14.45 8.46 -13.03
CA ASP A 60 14.26 9.89 -13.28
C ASP A 60 15.04 10.35 -14.53
N SER A 61 16.24 9.81 -14.78
CA SER A 61 17.01 10.15 -15.99
C SER A 61 16.33 9.69 -17.29
N ILE A 62 15.58 8.59 -17.25
CA ILE A 62 14.86 8.05 -18.41
C ILE A 62 13.56 8.80 -18.65
N ASN A 63 12.82 9.07 -17.57
CA ASN A 63 11.50 9.69 -17.66
C ASN A 63 11.56 11.23 -17.78
N GLY A 64 12.70 11.82 -17.41
CA GLY A 64 12.86 13.27 -17.26
C GLY A 64 12.27 13.77 -15.95
N GLY A 65 13.07 14.45 -15.13
CA GLY A 65 12.64 15.05 -13.87
C GLY A 65 13.36 14.47 -12.65
N GLU A 66 12.72 14.54 -11.48
CA GLU A 66 13.28 14.15 -10.17
C GLU A 66 12.21 13.55 -9.23
N ALA A 67 11.13 13.02 -9.79
CA ALA A 67 9.95 12.59 -9.03
C ALA A 67 10.29 11.43 -8.09
N TYR A 68 11.02 10.42 -8.55
CA TYR A 68 11.39 9.27 -7.71
C TYR A 68 12.39 9.67 -6.64
N GLN A 69 13.36 10.54 -6.96
CA GLN A 69 14.31 11.06 -5.97
C GLN A 69 13.63 11.87 -4.88
N LYS A 70 12.66 12.73 -5.23
CA LYS A 70 11.87 13.50 -4.24
C LYS A 70 11.16 12.59 -3.26
N VAL A 71 10.51 11.53 -3.74
CA VAL A 71 9.85 10.56 -2.86
C VAL A 71 10.85 9.89 -1.92
N CYS A 72 12.05 9.55 -2.39
CA CYS A 72 13.09 9.00 -1.51
C CYS A 72 13.48 10.00 -0.40
N ASP A 73 13.66 11.28 -0.75
CA ASP A 73 14.04 12.32 0.21
C ASP A 73 12.94 12.59 1.25
N GLU A 74 11.68 12.64 0.82
CA GLU A 74 10.52 12.80 1.71
C GLU A 74 10.39 11.62 2.70
N LEU A 75 10.55 10.39 2.22
CA LEU A 75 10.39 9.19 3.06
C LEU A 75 11.58 9.00 4.01
N VAL A 76 12.80 9.37 3.61
CA VAL A 76 13.98 9.31 4.50
C VAL A 76 13.81 10.19 5.73
N ALA A 77 13.17 11.36 5.58
CA ALA A 77 12.93 12.28 6.69
C ALA A 77 12.08 11.65 7.81
N CYS A 78 11.26 10.64 7.51
CA CYS A 78 10.46 9.91 8.50
C CYS A 78 11.31 9.14 9.52
N PHE A 79 12.55 8.77 9.19
CA PHE A 79 13.45 8.10 10.13
C PHE A 79 14.03 9.06 11.19
N ASP A 80 14.11 10.35 10.86
CA ASP A 80 14.54 11.40 11.80
C ASP A 80 13.35 11.98 12.58
N ASN A 81 12.19 12.06 11.94
CA ASN A 81 10.94 12.50 12.55
C ASN A 81 9.79 11.53 12.26
N PRO A 82 9.50 10.57 13.17
CA PRO A 82 8.42 9.61 13.01
C PRO A 82 7.02 10.22 12.85
N ASP A 83 6.81 11.48 13.26
CA ASP A 83 5.52 12.17 13.09
C ASP A 83 5.19 12.49 11.63
N LEU A 84 6.18 12.44 10.74
CA LEU A 84 5.99 12.61 9.29
C LEU A 84 5.39 11.36 8.62
N THR A 85 5.45 10.21 9.29
CA THR A 85 4.88 8.97 8.75
C THR A 85 3.37 9.10 8.52
N PHE A 86 2.84 8.46 7.48
CA PHE A 86 1.40 8.49 7.20
C PHE A 86 0.57 7.99 8.40
N SER A 87 1.05 6.94 9.08
CA SER A 87 0.37 6.43 10.27
C SER A 87 0.32 7.45 11.41
N ALA A 88 1.35 8.30 11.57
CA ALA A 88 1.35 9.34 12.60
C ALA A 88 0.44 10.52 12.21
N ARG A 89 0.47 10.91 10.94
CA ARG A 89 -0.41 11.96 10.41
C ARG A 89 -1.89 11.58 10.53
N ILE A 90 -2.24 10.33 10.21
CA ILE A 90 -3.59 9.80 10.41
C ILE A 90 -3.95 9.73 11.89
N LEU A 91 -3.03 9.25 12.74
CA LEU A 91 -3.28 9.22 14.19
C LEU A 91 -3.51 10.63 14.75
N ARG A 92 -2.77 11.64 14.29
CA ARG A 92 -3.00 13.04 14.67
C ARG A 92 -4.43 13.47 14.33
N SER A 93 -4.87 13.23 13.10
CA SER A 93 -6.26 13.51 12.69
C SER A 93 -7.27 12.79 13.59
N MET A 94 -7.02 11.52 13.93
CA MET A 94 -7.89 10.74 14.81
C MET A 94 -7.92 11.29 16.25
N ILE A 95 -6.80 11.81 16.75
CA ILE A 95 -6.74 12.49 18.06
C ILE A 95 -7.55 13.79 18.03
N ASP A 96 -7.43 14.56 16.96
CA ASP A 96 -8.04 15.90 16.86
C ASP A 96 -9.55 15.85 16.56
N THR A 97 -9.99 14.89 15.74
CA THR A 97 -11.36 14.83 15.20
C THR A 97 -12.11 13.52 15.53
N GLY A 98 -11.44 12.58 16.21
CA GLY A 98 -11.96 11.23 16.42
C GLY A 98 -11.85 10.35 15.17
N ILE A 99 -11.90 9.03 15.36
CA ILE A 99 -11.81 8.03 14.27
C ILE A 99 -12.94 8.24 13.25
N GLY A 100 -14.18 8.39 13.74
CA GLY A 100 -15.35 8.63 12.87
C GLY A 100 -15.30 9.98 12.16
N GLY A 101 -14.82 11.03 12.82
CA GLY A 101 -14.65 12.35 12.22
C GLY A 101 -13.60 12.36 11.12
N THR A 102 -12.44 11.76 11.37
CA THR A 102 -11.38 11.57 10.38
C THR A 102 -11.87 10.79 9.16
N GLY A 103 -12.54 9.66 9.39
CA GLY A 103 -13.09 8.83 8.30
C GLY A 103 -14.12 9.59 7.47
N LYS A 104 -15.04 10.31 8.11
CA LYS A 104 -16.05 11.13 7.44
C LYS A 104 -15.40 12.24 6.61
N ALA A 105 -14.43 12.96 7.17
CA ALA A 105 -13.75 14.05 6.47
C ALA A 105 -13.06 13.57 5.19
N PHE A 106 -12.34 12.44 5.25
CA PHE A 106 -11.73 11.86 4.05
C PHE A 106 -12.77 11.37 3.04
N ALA A 107 -13.83 10.69 3.50
CA ALA A 107 -14.89 10.21 2.62
C ALA A 107 -15.58 11.37 1.88
N GLU A 108 -15.86 12.48 2.56
CA GLU A 108 -16.43 13.69 1.95
C GLU A 108 -15.46 14.33 0.95
N ALA A 109 -14.18 14.46 1.30
CA ALA A 109 -13.17 15.02 0.41
C ALA A 109 -13.00 14.20 -0.88
N TYR A 110 -12.83 12.88 -0.77
CA TYR A 110 -12.71 12.01 -1.94
C TYR A 110 -13.98 11.95 -2.77
N ARG A 111 -15.16 11.94 -2.12
CA ARG A 111 -16.44 12.00 -2.84
C ARG A 111 -16.56 13.27 -3.67
N ASN A 112 -16.16 14.42 -3.12
CA ASN A 112 -16.24 15.68 -3.86
C ASN A 112 -15.23 15.70 -5.01
N LEU A 113 -13.98 15.32 -4.75
CA LEU A 113 -12.93 15.21 -5.77
C LEU A 113 -13.39 14.33 -6.95
N LEU A 114 -13.79 13.09 -6.69
CA LEU A 114 -14.18 12.13 -7.73
C LEU A 114 -15.47 12.49 -8.46
N ARG A 115 -16.31 13.37 -7.90
CA ARG A 115 -17.52 13.88 -8.58
C ARG A 115 -17.24 15.09 -9.46
N GLU A 116 -16.20 15.84 -9.15
CA GLU A 116 -15.82 17.08 -9.83
C GLU A 116 -14.73 16.85 -10.88
N GLU A 117 -13.92 15.80 -10.71
CA GLU A 117 -12.85 15.43 -11.63
C GLU A 117 -13.42 14.89 -12.95
N PRO A 118 -13.11 15.53 -14.10
CA PRO A 118 -13.56 15.04 -15.39
C PRO A 118 -12.84 13.74 -15.76
N LEU A 119 -13.50 12.87 -16.52
CA LEU A 119 -12.86 11.68 -17.06
C LEU A 119 -11.79 12.07 -18.09
N GLU A 120 -10.55 11.61 -17.91
CA GLU A 120 -9.44 11.93 -18.81
C GLU A 120 -9.27 10.91 -19.96
N ILE A 121 -9.51 9.62 -19.67
CA ILE A 121 -9.23 8.52 -20.60
C ILE A 121 -10.52 7.90 -21.13
N LEU A 122 -11.48 7.65 -20.23
CA LEU A 122 -12.76 7.03 -20.54
C LEU A 122 -13.83 8.08 -20.77
N ARG A 123 -14.92 7.70 -21.42
CA ARG A 123 -16.12 8.54 -21.55
C ARG A 123 -17.26 7.96 -20.74
N GLU A 124 -18.27 8.78 -20.47
CA GLU A 124 -19.44 8.34 -19.72
C GLU A 124 -20.17 7.19 -20.45
N GLU A 125 -20.17 7.20 -21.78
CA GLU A 125 -20.77 6.15 -22.59
C GLU A 125 -20.08 4.78 -22.40
N ASP A 126 -18.76 4.77 -22.14
CA ASP A 126 -18.01 3.54 -21.88
C ASP A 126 -18.51 2.86 -20.59
N PHE A 127 -18.78 3.65 -19.54
CA PHE A 127 -19.34 3.14 -18.30
C PHE A 127 -20.78 2.63 -18.46
N VAL A 128 -21.61 3.32 -19.24
CA VAL A 128 -22.97 2.88 -19.54
C VAL A 128 -22.96 1.56 -20.31
N ALA A 129 -22.13 1.46 -21.34
CA ALA A 129 -21.98 0.26 -22.14
C ALA A 129 -21.50 -0.93 -21.29
N GLU A 130 -20.53 -0.69 -20.40
CA GLU A 130 -20.01 -1.74 -19.52
C GLU A 130 -21.02 -2.18 -18.46
N ARG A 131 -21.82 -1.25 -17.90
CA ARG A 131 -22.94 -1.61 -17.00
C ARG A 131 -23.88 -2.59 -17.71
N GLU A 132 -24.36 -2.24 -18.90
CA GLU A 132 -25.29 -3.08 -19.65
C GLU A 132 -24.68 -4.43 -20.07
N ALA A 133 -23.41 -4.42 -20.47
CA ALA A 133 -22.69 -5.65 -20.77
C ALA A 133 -22.55 -6.55 -19.54
N SER A 134 -22.27 -5.97 -18.36
CA SER A 134 -22.15 -6.71 -17.11
C SER A 134 -23.47 -7.36 -16.68
N GLU A 135 -24.59 -6.65 -16.83
CA GLU A 135 -25.93 -7.16 -16.51
C GLU A 135 -26.31 -8.33 -17.43
N ARG A 136 -26.02 -8.22 -18.74
CA ARG A 136 -26.25 -9.33 -19.69
C ARG A 136 -25.41 -10.55 -19.34
N ARG A 137 -24.11 -10.37 -19.07
CA ARG A 137 -23.21 -11.49 -18.69
C ARG A 137 -23.68 -12.15 -17.40
N GLN A 138 -24.14 -11.38 -16.42
CA GLN A 138 -24.70 -11.93 -15.18
C GLN A 138 -25.92 -12.80 -15.49
N GLN A 139 -26.89 -12.31 -16.27
CA GLN A 139 -28.09 -13.06 -16.64
C GLN A 139 -27.76 -14.34 -17.41
N GLU A 140 -26.81 -14.27 -18.35
CA GLU A 140 -26.34 -15.43 -19.11
C GLU A 140 -25.70 -16.48 -18.19
N MET A 141 -24.88 -16.05 -17.22
CA MET A 141 -24.30 -16.95 -16.22
C MET A 141 -25.37 -17.60 -15.35
N GLU A 142 -26.30 -16.81 -14.81
CA GLU A 142 -27.37 -17.31 -13.93
C GLU A 142 -28.33 -18.25 -14.68
N ALA A 143 -28.59 -18.01 -15.96
CA ALA A 143 -29.43 -18.88 -16.78
C ALA A 143 -28.71 -20.19 -17.19
N ALA A 144 -27.38 -20.14 -17.35
CA ALA A 144 -26.56 -21.30 -17.66
C ALA A 144 -26.17 -22.12 -16.40
N ASP A 145 -26.27 -21.54 -15.21
CA ASP A 145 -25.97 -22.21 -13.96
C ASP A 145 -27.06 -23.24 -13.63
N THR A 146 -26.65 -24.50 -13.63
CA THR A 146 -27.52 -25.65 -13.36
C THR A 146 -27.03 -26.45 -12.14
N GLU A 147 -25.90 -26.06 -11.56
CA GLU A 147 -25.30 -26.78 -10.44
C GLU A 147 -25.80 -26.19 -9.11
N PRO A 148 -26.41 -26.99 -8.21
CA PRO A 148 -26.76 -26.50 -6.89
C PRO A 148 -25.51 -26.03 -6.14
N PHE A 149 -25.60 -24.85 -5.51
CA PHE A 149 -24.49 -24.22 -4.80
C PHE A 149 -23.74 -25.16 -3.83
N ALA A 150 -24.46 -26.04 -3.12
CA ALA A 150 -23.84 -27.01 -2.21
C ALA A 150 -22.88 -27.99 -2.92
N VAL A 151 -23.22 -28.43 -4.14
CA VAL A 151 -22.39 -29.34 -4.94
C VAL A 151 -21.16 -28.61 -5.48
N TRP A 152 -21.34 -27.38 -5.94
CA TRP A 152 -20.23 -26.52 -6.35
C TRP A 152 -19.24 -26.28 -5.20
N LEU A 153 -19.75 -26.04 -3.99
CA LEU A 153 -18.93 -25.78 -2.80
C LEU A 153 -18.11 -27.02 -2.39
N GLU A 154 -18.67 -28.22 -2.46
CA GLU A 154 -17.95 -29.47 -2.17
C GLU A 154 -16.78 -29.72 -3.14
N LYS A 155 -16.89 -29.28 -4.40
CA LYS A 155 -15.83 -29.45 -5.41
C LYS A 155 -14.64 -28.49 -5.23
N HIS A 156 -14.84 -27.36 -4.56
CA HIS A 156 -13.86 -26.28 -4.45
C HIS A 156 -13.41 -26.01 -3.00
N ALA A 157 -13.85 -26.83 -2.04
CA ALA A 157 -13.33 -26.88 -0.68
C ALA A 157 -12.00 -27.66 -0.62
#